data_AF-A0A5C6G058-F1
#
_entry.id   AF-A0A5C6G058-F1
#
_cell.length_a   1.000
_cell.length_b   1.000
_cell.length_c   1.000
_cell.angle_alpha   90.00
_cell.angle_beta   90.00
_cell.angle_gamma   90.00
#
_symmetry.space_group_name_H-M   'P 1'
#
loop_
_entity.id
_entity.type
_entity.pdbx_description
1 polymer ?
#
loop_
_entity_poly.entity_id
_entity_poly.type
_entity_poly.pdbx_seq_one_letter_code
_entity_poly.pdbx_strand_id
1 'polypeptide(L)'
;MTTTEKQADETDASRRQTSSDVRVTYQPGADCQQNLSPRSVEARRRSPRRSDADFFRDSLSPVLSRRRTSRANTLRTVDDCDDFDRYGALPGWQPGSEPGYDPELPDGGHASVPTLSAECDITVVDFALERVVKRHFHNDSFIAFLEEPKESWAKCRWINVNGLSWDVIQAVGTKKGLHKLALEDIMNLRNRTKADWYANHAFIIMTLQKLVHLVDDSSSSSSSSSASESTRSRSAVKRWFGRLGNKTRGQSKADAEHHTRDANGGPILSDGSTLRETSMVRTLQQYHASGNEARTEYMERNSSLAPYAMAVSAEQVSIFLTNDNTVISFFEMSAADVEWPIVTRLSTPGTILRESCDASLLVQAIIDAIIDLALPLTAVYTDLLGDLELDVLTSPSIRQCRRLYICISEINKMLRFLTPIDNLVNVLRDHRTYMTQEQATRELENPASGVIVTPMTHTYLGDVLDHCIIISEAMGQLKQSAENLINLIFNTISANQSASMQQLTMVTIIFLPLTFITGFFGQNFDVFPEIRHGIWYFWACAVPTAFATIVILMRDMIHAWFVRVMQRKRILSLRKKKRIPRRL
;
A
#
# COMPACT_ATOMS: atom_id res chain seq x y z
N MET A 1 -61.86 -49.56 -3.19
CA MET A 1 -61.04 -48.81 -2.23
C MET A 1 -59.68 -49.48 -2.17
N THR A 2 -58.63 -48.67 -2.22
CA THR A 2 -57.19 -48.98 -2.11
C THR A 2 -56.57 -49.86 -3.22
N THR A 3 -56.00 -49.13 -4.18
CA THR A 3 -55.12 -49.50 -5.29
C THR A 3 -53.67 -49.68 -4.81
N THR A 4 -53.03 -50.72 -5.38
CA THR A 4 -51.65 -50.79 -5.96
C THR A 4 -50.43 -50.53 -5.06
N GLU A 5 -49.27 -51.21 -5.19
CA GLU A 5 -48.74 -52.10 -6.22
C GLU A 5 -47.50 -52.83 -5.68
N LYS A 6 -47.25 -54.04 -6.21
CA LYS A 6 -46.08 -54.87 -5.94
C LYS A 6 -45.62 -55.45 -7.29
N GLN A 7 -44.31 -55.37 -7.55
CA GLN A 7 -43.50 -56.15 -8.52
C GLN A 7 -43.89 -56.14 -10.00
N ALA A 8 -42.96 -55.73 -10.86
CA ALA A 8 -42.52 -56.55 -11.98
C ALA A 8 -41.15 -56.07 -12.50
N ASP A 9 -40.37 -57.08 -12.86
CA ASP A 9 -39.00 -57.10 -13.37
C ASP A 9 -39.03 -57.14 -14.91
N GLU A 10 -37.84 -57.15 -15.53
CA GLU A 10 -37.52 -57.47 -16.95
C GLU A 10 -37.32 -56.32 -17.97
N THR A 11 -36.03 -55.94 -18.08
CA THR A 11 -35.16 -56.03 -19.27
C THR A 11 -35.69 -55.60 -20.66
N ASP A 12 -35.06 -54.57 -21.25
CA ASP A 12 -34.41 -54.73 -22.57
C ASP A 12 -33.34 -53.66 -22.84
N ALA A 13 -32.51 -53.94 -23.83
CA ALA A 13 -31.11 -53.63 -23.92
C ALA A 13 -30.71 -52.33 -24.65
N SER A 14 -29.39 -52.08 -24.54
CA SER A 14 -28.51 -51.45 -25.53
C SER A 14 -28.33 -49.92 -25.50
N ARG A 15 -27.16 -49.49 -24.99
CA ARG A 15 -26.05 -48.87 -25.77
C ARG A 15 -25.23 -47.94 -24.86
N ARG A 16 -24.16 -48.49 -24.27
CA ARG A 16 -23.13 -47.72 -23.55
C ARG A 16 -22.21 -47.04 -24.57
N GLN A 17 -22.05 -45.72 -24.45
CA GLN A 17 -20.91 -44.98 -24.97
C GLN A 17 -19.95 -44.67 -23.82
N THR A 18 -18.67 -44.80 -24.15
CA THR A 18 -17.48 -44.75 -23.31
C THR A 18 -16.98 -43.33 -23.11
N SER A 19 -16.61 -42.97 -21.88
CA SER A 19 -15.50 -42.03 -21.65
C SER A 19 -14.78 -42.43 -20.36
N SER A 20 -13.55 -42.90 -20.54
CA SER A 20 -12.61 -43.35 -19.52
C SER A 20 -11.94 -42.16 -18.82
N ASP A 21 -12.24 -41.95 -17.54
CA ASP A 21 -11.41 -41.15 -16.64
C ASP A 21 -10.28 -42.02 -16.09
N VAL A 22 -9.05 -41.71 -16.50
CA VAL A 22 -7.83 -42.32 -15.96
C VAL A 22 -7.47 -41.59 -14.67
N ARG A 23 -7.76 -42.23 -13.53
CA ARG A 23 -7.31 -41.80 -12.20
C ARG A 23 -5.96 -42.47 -11.93
N VAL A 24 -4.88 -41.71 -11.88
CA VAL A 24 -3.56 -42.21 -11.45
C VAL A 24 -3.43 -41.99 -9.94
N THR A 25 -3.44 -43.09 -9.19
CA THR A 25 -3.23 -43.10 -7.74
C THR A 25 -1.75 -43.36 -7.46
N TYR A 26 -1.08 -42.47 -6.75
CA TYR A 26 0.25 -42.72 -6.20
C TYR A 26 0.12 -43.25 -4.76
N GLN A 27 0.69 -44.43 -4.50
CA GLN A 27 0.90 -44.95 -3.15
C GLN A 27 2.39 -44.81 -2.79
N PRO A 28 2.75 -44.14 -1.68
CA PRO A 28 4.12 -44.13 -1.20
C PRO A 28 4.30 -45.24 -0.15
N GLY A 29 5.19 -46.19 -0.42
CA GLY A 29 5.64 -47.17 0.56
C GLY A 29 6.25 -48.42 -0.05
N ALA A 30 7.57 -48.50 -0.07
CA ALA A 30 8.35 -49.75 0.08
C ALA A 30 9.87 -49.44 0.10
N ASP A 31 10.41 -49.47 1.31
CA ASP A 31 11.67 -50.12 1.72
C ASP A 31 12.94 -50.00 0.87
N CYS A 32 13.91 -49.30 1.47
CA CYS A 32 15.35 -49.50 1.28
C CYS A 32 15.76 -50.95 1.58
N GLN A 33 16.42 -51.60 0.62
CA GLN A 33 17.64 -52.43 0.82
C GLN A 33 17.96 -53.15 -0.50
N GLN A 34 19.06 -52.77 -1.17
CA GLN A 34 20.13 -53.71 -1.58
C GLN A 34 21.23 -53.02 -2.39
N ASN A 35 22.45 -53.27 -1.94
CA ASN A 35 23.74 -52.92 -2.51
C ASN A 35 23.88 -53.24 -4.00
N LEU A 36 24.45 -52.32 -4.78
CA LEU A 36 25.33 -52.65 -5.92
C LEU A 36 26.34 -51.51 -6.14
N SER A 37 27.60 -51.80 -5.81
CA SER A 37 28.79 -50.99 -6.05
C SER A 37 29.08 -50.78 -7.55
N PRO A 38 29.61 -49.63 -8.00
CA PRO A 38 30.01 -49.43 -9.39
C PRO A 38 31.37 -50.09 -9.69
N ARG A 39 31.43 -50.86 -10.79
CA ARG A 39 32.66 -51.50 -11.29
C ARG A 39 33.32 -50.64 -12.36
N SER A 40 34.64 -50.54 -12.23
CA SER A 40 35.63 -49.77 -12.98
C SER A 40 35.76 -50.10 -14.47
N VAL A 41 35.98 -49.07 -15.30
CA VAL A 41 36.78 -49.20 -16.55
C VAL A 41 37.87 -48.13 -16.54
N GLU A 42 39.09 -48.60 -16.78
CA GLU A 42 40.35 -47.94 -16.52
C GLU A 42 40.76 -46.96 -17.63
N ALA A 43 41.43 -45.89 -17.19
CA ALA A 43 41.92 -44.78 -17.98
C ALA A 43 43.25 -45.07 -18.69
N ARG A 44 43.49 -44.41 -19.84
CA ARG A 44 44.85 -44.04 -20.27
C ARG A 44 44.94 -42.70 -21.01
N ARG A 45 45.32 -41.69 -20.22
CA ARG A 45 46.07 -40.43 -20.46
C ARG A 45 46.33 -39.92 -21.90
N ARG A 46 46.02 -38.63 -22.12
CA ARG A 46 46.95 -37.59 -22.64
C ARG A 46 46.64 -36.21 -22.00
N SER A 47 47.70 -35.42 -21.82
CA SER A 47 47.92 -34.21 -21.00
C SER A 47 47.19 -32.91 -21.42
N PRO A 48 47.16 -31.86 -20.57
CA PRO A 48 46.31 -30.67 -20.75
C PRO A 48 47.00 -29.59 -21.58
N ARG A 49 46.21 -28.82 -22.35
CA ARG A 49 46.60 -27.49 -22.83
C ARG A 49 45.66 -26.45 -22.23
N ARG A 50 46.27 -25.53 -21.48
CA ARG A 50 45.73 -24.23 -21.10
C ARG A 50 45.26 -23.47 -22.35
N SER A 51 44.17 -22.74 -22.23
CA SER A 51 43.94 -21.53 -23.02
C SER A 51 43.60 -20.40 -22.05
N ASP A 52 44.50 -19.43 -22.02
CA ASP A 52 44.46 -18.20 -21.25
C ASP A 52 43.26 -17.34 -21.66
N ALA A 53 42.35 -17.05 -20.73
CA ALA A 53 41.51 -15.85 -20.73
C ALA A 53 40.72 -15.71 -19.41
N ASP A 54 41.40 -15.81 -18.27
CA ASP A 54 40.92 -15.26 -17.00
C ASP A 54 41.94 -14.22 -16.54
N PHE A 55 41.80 -12.97 -16.99
CA PHE A 55 42.41 -11.79 -16.36
C PHE A 55 41.72 -10.53 -16.94
N PHE A 56 41.35 -9.61 -16.04
CA PHE A 56 40.73 -8.29 -16.26
C PHE A 56 39.21 -8.25 -16.51
N ARG A 57 38.44 -8.29 -15.42
CA ARG A 57 37.19 -7.51 -15.30
C ARG A 57 37.48 -6.32 -14.39
N ASP A 58 38.08 -5.30 -14.98
CA ASP A 58 38.15 -3.97 -14.39
C ASP A 58 37.84 -2.94 -15.48
N SER A 59 36.85 -2.09 -15.19
CA SER A 59 36.55 -0.80 -15.82
C SER A 59 36.35 -0.75 -17.34
N LEU A 60 35.19 -0.26 -17.80
CA LEU A 60 35.06 0.77 -18.84
C LEU A 60 33.59 1.10 -19.14
N SER A 61 33.31 2.41 -19.19
CA SER A 61 32.05 3.08 -19.53
C SER A 61 31.67 3.00 -21.02
N PRO A 62 30.43 3.36 -21.41
CA PRO A 62 29.76 2.82 -22.60
C PRO A 62 29.80 3.77 -23.79
N VAL A 63 30.37 3.36 -24.94
CA VAL A 63 30.20 4.11 -26.19
C VAL A 63 30.23 3.19 -27.42
N LEU A 64 29.10 3.20 -28.15
CA LEU A 64 28.88 2.86 -29.57
C LEU A 64 29.03 1.41 -30.05
N SER A 65 27.89 0.77 -30.33
CA SER A 65 27.78 -0.07 -31.53
C SER A 65 26.36 -0.12 -32.09
N ARG A 66 26.21 0.68 -33.15
CA ARG A 66 25.60 0.33 -34.44
C ARG A 66 24.22 -0.35 -34.44
N ARG A 67 23.22 0.43 -34.90
CA ARG A 67 21.96 -0.06 -35.48
C ARG A 67 22.20 -1.28 -36.39
N ARG A 68 21.72 -2.44 -35.98
CA ARG A 68 21.27 -3.49 -36.89
C ARG A 68 19.79 -3.77 -36.64
N THR A 69 18.99 -3.31 -37.59
CA THR A 69 17.60 -3.70 -37.79
C THR A 69 17.56 -5.13 -38.29
N SER A 70 17.26 -6.07 -37.41
CA SER A 70 16.61 -7.33 -37.76
C SER A 70 15.76 -7.72 -36.56
N ARG A 71 14.45 -7.44 -36.64
CA ARG A 71 13.47 -7.92 -35.68
C ARG A 71 13.28 -9.41 -35.91
N ALA A 72 14.09 -10.22 -35.25
CA ALA A 72 13.65 -11.54 -34.84
C ALA A 72 12.85 -11.35 -33.54
N ASN A 73 11.60 -11.79 -33.51
CA ASN A 73 10.88 -12.02 -32.25
C ASN A 73 11.51 -13.24 -31.56
N THR A 74 12.75 -13.13 -31.11
CA THR A 74 13.27 -14.03 -30.09
C THR A 74 12.70 -13.51 -28.77
N LEU A 75 11.61 -14.13 -28.32
CA LEU A 75 11.24 -14.09 -26.91
C LEU A 75 12.46 -14.59 -26.14
N ARG A 76 13.24 -13.67 -25.58
CA ARG A 76 14.29 -14.03 -24.63
C ARG A 76 13.59 -14.36 -23.33
N THR A 77 13.95 -15.49 -22.73
CA THR A 77 13.58 -15.78 -21.35
C THR A 77 14.19 -14.70 -20.48
N VAL A 78 13.46 -14.28 -19.44
CA VAL A 78 13.88 -13.20 -18.53
C VAL A 78 15.24 -13.51 -17.87
N ASP A 79 15.63 -14.79 -17.85
CA ASP A 79 16.90 -15.31 -17.34
C ASP A 79 18.15 -14.82 -18.10
N ASP A 80 18.02 -14.38 -19.36
CA ASP A 80 19.16 -13.86 -20.17
C ASP A 80 19.50 -12.39 -19.85
N CYS A 81 18.67 -11.74 -19.05
CA CYS A 81 18.91 -10.39 -18.56
C CYS A 81 19.30 -10.50 -17.09
N ASP A 82 20.46 -9.94 -16.70
CA ASP A 82 20.82 -9.61 -15.31
C ASP A 82 19.81 -8.63 -14.64
N ASP A 83 18.59 -8.49 -15.18
CA ASP A 83 17.50 -7.68 -14.68
C ASP A 83 16.76 -8.34 -13.51
N PHE A 84 17.03 -9.61 -13.14
CA PHE A 84 16.44 -10.22 -11.94
C PHE A 84 16.79 -9.45 -10.65
N ASP A 85 18.01 -8.90 -10.59
CA ASP A 85 18.44 -8.01 -9.50
C ASP A 85 17.65 -6.69 -9.47
N ARG A 86 17.16 -6.20 -10.62
CA ARG A 86 16.32 -4.99 -10.71
C ARG A 86 14.86 -5.20 -10.28
N TYR A 87 14.40 -6.45 -10.19
CA TYR A 87 13.04 -6.76 -9.74
C TYR A 87 12.95 -7.07 -8.24
N GLY A 88 14.03 -6.88 -7.49
CA GLY A 88 14.05 -7.10 -6.04
C GLY A 88 14.05 -8.57 -5.65
N ALA A 89 14.66 -9.43 -6.47
CA ALA A 89 15.03 -10.77 -6.02
C ALA A 89 16.04 -10.64 -4.87
N LEU A 90 15.89 -11.49 -3.84
CA LEU A 90 16.87 -11.53 -2.77
C LEU A 90 18.25 -11.86 -3.36
N PRO A 91 19.35 -11.24 -2.88
CA PRO A 91 20.69 -11.60 -3.30
C PRO A 91 20.87 -13.12 -3.15
N GLY A 92 21.25 -13.82 -4.23
CA GLY A 92 21.45 -15.28 -4.27
C GLY A 92 20.21 -16.17 -4.26
N TRP A 93 19.00 -15.61 -4.30
CA TRP A 93 17.80 -16.39 -4.64
C TRP A 93 17.79 -16.70 -6.13
N GLN A 94 17.66 -17.99 -6.48
CA GLN A 94 17.47 -18.43 -7.85
C GLN A 94 16.25 -19.36 -7.92
N PRO A 95 15.49 -19.35 -9.03
CA PRO A 95 14.44 -20.33 -9.24
C PRO A 95 14.98 -21.76 -9.11
N GLY A 96 14.52 -22.49 -8.10
CA GLY A 96 14.97 -23.86 -7.79
C GLY A 96 15.94 -23.97 -6.60
N SER A 97 16.32 -22.87 -5.95
CA SER A 97 17.03 -22.89 -4.66
C SER A 97 16.20 -23.58 -3.57
N GLU A 98 16.89 -24.18 -2.59
CA GLU A 98 16.24 -24.81 -1.44
C GLU A 98 15.51 -23.74 -0.60
N PRO A 99 14.24 -23.99 -0.20
CA PRO A 99 13.44 -23.01 0.53
C PRO A 99 13.80 -23.01 2.03
N GLY A 100 13.73 -21.84 2.65
CA GLY A 100 14.02 -21.60 4.06
C GLY A 100 15.46 -21.17 4.34
N TYR A 101 15.66 -20.52 5.50
CA TYR A 101 16.99 -20.32 6.08
C TYR A 101 17.22 -21.26 7.26
N ASP A 102 18.37 -21.89 7.28
CA ASP A 102 18.79 -22.83 8.31
C ASP A 102 19.54 -22.13 9.45
N PRO A 103 18.95 -22.00 10.65
CA PRO A 103 19.60 -21.25 11.73
C PRO A 103 20.84 -21.96 12.29
N GLU A 104 21.03 -23.25 11.98
CA GLU A 104 22.22 -24.03 12.33
C GLU A 104 23.45 -23.71 11.45
N LEU A 105 23.24 -23.12 10.27
CA LEU A 105 24.31 -22.73 9.35
C LEU A 105 24.68 -21.25 9.55
N PRO A 106 25.97 -20.88 9.49
CA PRO A 106 26.43 -19.51 9.76
C PRO A 106 25.77 -18.46 8.85
N ASP A 107 25.55 -18.78 7.57
CA ASP A 107 24.90 -17.89 6.60
C ASP A 107 23.48 -18.36 6.23
N GLY A 108 22.84 -19.17 7.09
CA GLY A 108 21.49 -19.66 6.82
C GLY A 108 21.37 -20.61 5.64
N GLY A 109 22.48 -21.08 5.07
CA GLY A 109 22.53 -21.97 3.90
C GLY A 109 22.56 -21.25 2.54
N HIS A 110 22.54 -19.92 2.51
CA HIS A 110 22.58 -19.13 1.27
C HIS A 110 23.87 -18.30 1.23
N ALA A 111 24.68 -18.44 0.17
CA ALA A 111 26.01 -17.81 0.01
C ALA A 111 25.99 -16.27 -0.10
N SER A 112 24.82 -15.66 0.08
CA SER A 112 24.50 -14.32 -0.36
C SER A 112 23.79 -13.50 0.70
N VAL A 113 23.74 -13.92 1.98
CA VAL A 113 23.23 -13.08 3.06
C VAL A 113 24.29 -12.02 3.36
N PRO A 114 24.25 -10.82 2.75
CA PRO A 114 25.28 -9.83 2.97
C PRO A 114 24.86 -9.11 4.23
N THR A 115 25.33 -9.60 5.39
CA THR A 115 25.48 -8.79 6.62
C THR A 115 24.30 -7.86 6.91
N LEU A 116 23.08 -8.40 7.05
CA LEU A 116 21.96 -7.67 7.65
C LEU A 116 22.32 -7.53 9.13
N SER A 117 23.18 -6.55 9.42
CA SER A 117 23.79 -6.28 10.71
C SER A 117 23.37 -4.87 11.11
N ALA A 118 22.10 -4.74 11.48
CA ALA A 118 21.62 -3.54 12.13
C ALA A 118 21.93 -3.61 13.64
N GLU A 119 22.13 -2.46 14.25
CA GLU A 119 22.05 -2.34 15.71
C GLU A 119 20.60 -2.55 16.12
N CYS A 120 20.32 -3.62 16.85
CA CYS A 120 18.98 -3.91 17.36
C CYS A 120 18.83 -3.34 18.77
N ASP A 121 17.70 -2.68 19.01
CA ASP A 121 17.23 -2.35 20.37
C ASP A 121 16.23 -3.41 20.80
N ILE A 122 16.60 -4.21 21.80
CA ILE A 122 15.84 -5.39 22.21
C ILE A 122 15.29 -5.18 23.61
N THR A 123 13.97 -5.15 23.72
CA THR A 123 13.26 -5.09 25.00
C THR A 123 12.72 -6.47 25.34
N VAL A 124 13.05 -6.98 26.53
CA VAL A 124 12.43 -8.19 27.09
C VAL A 124 11.55 -7.82 28.27
N VAL A 125 10.28 -8.21 28.21
CA VAL A 125 9.31 -8.02 29.29
C VAL A 125 8.87 -9.38 29.79
N ASP A 126 9.31 -9.71 31.00
CA ASP A 126 8.84 -10.88 31.74
C ASP A 126 7.73 -10.44 32.69
N PHE A 127 6.58 -11.10 32.62
CA PHE A 127 5.46 -10.74 33.48
C PHE A 127 4.64 -11.93 33.97
N ALA A 128 4.06 -11.71 35.14
CA ALA A 128 3.06 -12.52 35.80
C ALA A 128 2.06 -11.58 36.49
N LEU A 129 1.05 -12.14 37.14
CA LEU A 129 -0.01 -11.37 37.82
C LEU A 129 0.57 -10.33 38.80
N GLU A 130 1.52 -10.75 39.64
CA GLU A 130 2.06 -9.92 40.72
C GLU A 130 3.26 -9.06 40.29
N ARG A 131 4.08 -9.54 39.35
CA ARG A 131 5.38 -8.95 39.02
C ARG A 131 5.55 -8.76 37.51
N VAL A 132 6.11 -7.61 37.13
CA VAL A 132 6.57 -7.32 35.77
C VAL A 132 8.01 -6.83 35.85
N VAL A 133 8.88 -7.33 34.97
CA VAL A 133 10.28 -6.92 34.85
C VAL A 133 10.56 -6.60 33.39
N LYS A 134 10.99 -5.36 33.14
CA LYS A 134 11.46 -4.90 31.83
C LYS A 134 12.98 -4.89 31.83
N ARG A 135 13.59 -5.46 30.79
CA ARG A 135 15.04 -5.46 30.53
C ARG A 135 15.29 -4.96 29.12
N HIS A 136 16.38 -4.22 28.94
CA HIS A 136 16.83 -3.72 27.64
C HIS A 136 18.19 -4.34 27.32
N PHE A 137 18.37 -4.74 26.07
CA PHE A 137 19.55 -5.42 25.58
C PHE A 137 19.94 -4.90 24.18
N HIS A 138 21.24 -4.97 23.91
CA HIS A 138 21.81 -4.89 22.56
C HIS A 138 22.12 -6.30 22.03
N ASN A 139 22.45 -6.43 20.74
CA ASN A 139 22.68 -7.70 20.02
C ASN A 139 23.47 -8.73 20.86
N ASP A 140 24.72 -8.45 21.24
CA ASP A 140 25.59 -9.41 21.94
C ASP A 140 25.06 -9.79 23.33
N SER A 141 24.60 -8.77 24.09
CA SER A 141 24.07 -8.97 25.44
C SER A 141 22.78 -9.80 25.44
N PHE A 142 21.99 -9.69 24.39
CA PHE A 142 20.76 -10.46 24.22
C PHE A 142 21.05 -11.92 23.90
N ILE A 143 22.05 -12.20 23.06
CA ILE A 143 22.45 -13.58 22.73
C ILE A 143 22.88 -14.32 24.00
N ALA A 144 23.69 -13.67 24.86
CA ALA A 144 24.07 -14.23 26.16
C ALA A 144 22.85 -14.49 27.07
N PHE A 145 21.91 -13.55 27.12
CA PHE A 145 20.67 -13.71 27.91
C PHE A 145 19.77 -14.84 27.39
N LEU A 146 19.76 -15.08 26.08
CA LEU A 146 18.95 -16.14 25.45
C LEU A 146 19.42 -17.55 25.84
N GLU A 147 20.68 -17.71 26.28
CA GLU A 147 21.17 -18.96 26.83
C GLU A 147 20.55 -19.28 28.18
N GLU A 148 20.26 -18.25 28.99
CA GLU A 148 19.64 -18.39 30.31
C GLU A 148 18.18 -18.88 30.20
N PRO A 149 17.77 -19.85 31.04
CA PRO A 149 16.38 -20.30 31.06
C PRO A 149 15.45 -19.21 31.57
N LYS A 150 14.19 -19.25 31.12
CA LYS A 150 13.13 -18.37 31.61
C LYS A 150 12.96 -18.54 33.13
N GLU A 151 12.90 -17.41 33.85
CA GLU A 151 12.73 -17.42 35.31
C GLU A 151 11.37 -18.04 35.68
N SER A 152 11.34 -18.89 36.71
CA SER A 152 10.16 -19.72 37.04
C SER A 152 8.92 -18.94 37.45
N TRP A 153 9.06 -17.69 37.92
CA TRP A 153 7.92 -16.84 38.25
C TRP A 153 7.28 -16.19 37.02
N ALA A 154 8.02 -16.03 35.92
CA ALA A 154 7.55 -15.36 34.73
C ALA A 154 6.63 -16.32 33.96
N LYS A 155 5.33 -16.05 33.95
CA LYS A 155 4.37 -16.87 33.22
C LYS A 155 4.44 -16.58 31.72
N CYS A 156 4.51 -15.31 31.35
CA CYS A 156 4.62 -14.86 29.96
C CYS A 156 5.92 -14.09 29.76
N ARG A 157 6.55 -14.29 28.60
CA ARG A 157 7.73 -13.54 28.17
C ARG A 157 7.43 -12.85 26.85
N TRP A 158 7.75 -11.58 26.74
CA TRP A 158 7.72 -10.83 25.50
C TRP A 158 9.12 -10.41 25.13
N ILE A 159 9.56 -10.75 23.92
CA ILE A 159 10.82 -10.31 23.33
C ILE A 159 10.46 -9.39 22.17
N ASN A 160 10.74 -8.11 22.31
CA ASN A 160 10.52 -7.09 21.29
C ASN A 160 11.86 -6.67 20.69
N VAL A 161 12.07 -6.97 19.42
CA VAL A 161 13.31 -6.66 18.69
C VAL A 161 13.01 -5.52 17.72
N ASN A 162 13.68 -4.38 17.91
CA ASN A 162 13.64 -3.26 16.98
C ASN A 162 14.91 -3.25 16.13
N GLY A 163 14.77 -3.28 14.81
CA GLY A 163 15.86 -3.51 13.88
C GLY A 163 16.03 -4.98 13.55
N LEU A 164 16.43 -5.28 12.32
CA LEU A 164 16.66 -6.65 11.86
C LEU A 164 18.15 -6.92 11.83
N SER A 165 18.58 -7.96 12.55
CA SER A 165 19.95 -8.46 12.50
C SER A 165 19.94 -9.98 12.37
N TRP A 166 20.71 -10.51 11.42
CA TRP A 166 20.78 -11.95 11.18
C TRP A 166 21.26 -12.70 12.44
N ASP A 167 22.26 -12.16 13.15
CA ASP A 167 22.83 -12.81 14.35
C ASP A 167 21.76 -13.03 15.43
N VAL A 168 20.89 -12.03 15.62
CA VAL A 168 19.78 -12.09 16.58
C VAL A 168 18.70 -13.06 16.09
N ILE A 169 18.33 -12.99 14.81
CA ILE A 169 17.33 -13.87 14.20
C ILE A 169 17.79 -15.34 14.27
N GLN A 170 19.06 -15.60 13.98
CA GLN A 170 19.68 -16.92 14.05
C GLN A 170 19.68 -17.46 15.47
N ALA A 171 20.16 -16.66 16.45
CA ALA A 171 20.19 -17.07 17.85
C ALA A 171 18.79 -17.44 18.38
N VAL A 172 17.80 -16.61 18.08
CA VAL A 172 16.39 -16.85 18.43
C VAL A 172 15.84 -18.08 17.72
N GLY A 173 16.11 -18.21 16.42
CA GLY A 173 15.71 -19.34 15.58
C GLY A 173 16.18 -20.68 16.14
N THR A 174 17.47 -20.77 16.47
CA THR A 174 18.09 -21.97 17.05
C THR A 174 17.53 -22.28 18.43
N LYS A 175 17.43 -21.30 19.33
CA LYS A 175 16.99 -21.54 20.70
C LYS A 175 15.51 -21.94 20.79
N LYS A 176 14.65 -21.31 19.99
CA LYS A 176 13.19 -21.53 20.02
C LYS A 176 12.71 -22.58 19.01
N GLY A 177 13.60 -23.11 18.17
CA GLY A 177 13.25 -24.08 17.14
C GLY A 177 12.26 -23.49 16.14
N LEU A 178 12.52 -22.28 15.65
CA LEU A 178 11.69 -21.63 14.64
C LEU A 178 11.85 -22.32 13.28
N HIS A 179 10.81 -22.26 12.46
CA HIS A 179 10.76 -22.98 11.19
C HIS A 179 11.55 -22.22 10.13
N LYS A 180 12.30 -22.93 9.29
CA LYS A 180 13.20 -22.38 8.26
C LYS A 180 12.49 -21.42 7.29
N LEU A 181 11.27 -21.77 6.87
CA LEU A 181 10.44 -20.91 6.01
C LEU A 181 9.98 -19.64 6.72
N ALA A 182 9.70 -19.70 8.03
CA ALA A 182 9.30 -18.53 8.78
C ALA A 182 10.47 -17.54 8.92
N LEU A 183 11.70 -18.05 9.10
CA LEU A 183 12.92 -17.23 9.10
C LEU A 183 13.18 -16.58 7.74
N GLU A 184 12.92 -17.29 6.64
CA GLU A 184 12.95 -16.71 5.28
C GLU A 184 11.95 -15.59 5.10
N ASP A 185 10.75 -15.76 5.65
CA ASP A 185 9.73 -14.74 5.53
C ASP A 185 10.01 -13.47 6.36
N ILE A 186 10.76 -13.56 7.46
CA ILE A 186 11.27 -12.39 8.18
C ILE A 186 12.26 -11.62 7.30
N MET A 187 13.20 -12.35 6.67
CA MET A 187 14.26 -11.75 5.86
C MET A 187 13.73 -11.10 4.58
N ASN A 188 12.64 -11.63 4.03
CA ASN A 188 11.97 -11.03 2.90
C ASN A 188 11.01 -9.89 3.35
N LEU A 189 11.47 -8.65 3.18
CA LEU A 189 10.74 -7.43 3.56
C LEU A 189 9.57 -7.05 2.62
N ARG A 190 9.24 -7.90 1.65
CA ARG A 190 8.16 -7.67 0.66
C ARG A 190 7.11 -8.76 0.71
N ASN A 191 6.84 -9.26 1.90
CA ASN A 191 5.87 -10.31 2.08
C ASN A 191 4.45 -9.77 2.27
N ARG A 192 3.47 -10.59 1.87
CA ARG A 192 2.05 -10.32 2.14
C ARG A 192 1.73 -10.67 3.58
N THR A 193 0.70 -10.04 4.13
CA THR A 193 0.22 -10.40 5.47
C THR A 193 -0.36 -11.82 5.47
N LYS A 194 0.01 -12.65 6.47
CA LYS A 194 -0.42 -14.04 6.62
C LYS A 194 -0.14 -14.57 8.04
N ALA A 195 -0.83 -15.64 8.42
CA ALA A 195 -0.58 -16.43 9.62
C ALA A 195 -0.37 -17.88 9.22
N ASP A 196 0.77 -18.45 9.60
CA ASP A 196 1.15 -19.83 9.35
C ASP A 196 1.32 -20.56 10.69
N TRP A 197 0.72 -21.74 10.82
CA TRP A 197 0.76 -22.55 12.05
C TRP A 197 1.82 -23.66 11.92
N TYR A 198 2.78 -23.67 12.84
CA TYR A 198 3.75 -24.75 12.98
C TYR A 198 3.54 -25.50 14.30
N ALA A 199 4.22 -26.63 14.48
CA ALA A 199 4.09 -27.45 15.69
C ALA A 199 4.52 -26.70 16.97
N ASN A 200 5.61 -25.93 16.90
CA ASN A 200 6.22 -25.27 18.05
C ASN A 200 5.83 -23.79 18.19
N HIS A 201 5.45 -23.14 17.08
CA HIS A 201 5.12 -21.71 17.05
C HIS A 201 4.08 -21.40 15.97
N ALA A 202 3.35 -20.31 16.15
CA ALA A 202 2.58 -19.68 15.09
C ALA A 202 3.38 -18.48 14.59
N PHE A 203 3.51 -18.35 13.28
CA PHE A 203 4.16 -17.25 12.62
C PHE A 203 3.12 -16.31 12.03
N ILE A 204 3.22 -15.04 12.36
CA ILE A 204 2.33 -13.99 11.89
C ILE A 204 3.20 -12.93 11.24
N ILE A 205 2.81 -12.50 10.06
CA ILE A 205 3.45 -11.39 9.36
C ILE A 205 2.38 -10.40 8.94
N MET A 206 2.62 -9.13 9.24
CA MET A 206 1.72 -8.04 8.89
C MET A 206 2.47 -6.77 8.57
N THR A 207 1.74 -5.79 8.03
CA THR A 207 2.30 -4.48 7.70
C THR A 207 1.77 -3.44 8.66
N LEU A 208 2.68 -2.70 9.29
CA LEU A 208 2.35 -1.55 10.12
C LEU A 208 2.35 -0.30 9.26
N GLN A 209 1.28 0.50 9.37
CA GLN A 209 1.20 1.83 8.76
C GLN A 209 1.12 2.88 9.84
N LYS A 210 1.93 3.94 9.69
CA LYS A 210 1.88 5.08 10.60
C LYS A 210 2.10 6.39 9.88
N LEU A 211 1.57 7.45 10.46
CA LEU A 211 1.81 8.82 10.00
C LEU A 211 3.15 9.31 10.56
N VAL A 212 4.02 9.82 9.70
CA VAL A 212 5.35 10.31 10.08
C VAL A 212 5.53 11.74 9.58
N HIS A 213 6.17 12.58 10.38
CA HIS A 213 6.62 13.89 9.95
C HIS A 213 7.96 13.77 9.22
N LEU A 214 8.02 14.33 8.01
CA LEU A 214 9.27 14.49 7.27
C LEU A 214 10.04 15.63 7.94
N VAL A 215 11.07 15.28 8.71
CA VAL A 215 12.01 16.28 9.23
C VAL A 215 12.97 16.60 8.10
N ASP A 216 12.88 17.82 7.56
CA ASP A 216 13.94 18.34 6.70
C ASP A 216 15.18 18.55 7.58
N ASP A 217 16.17 17.67 7.44
CA ASP A 217 17.50 17.81 8.06
C ASP A 217 18.27 19.07 7.60
N SER A 218 17.65 19.96 6.83
CA SER A 218 18.20 21.26 6.44
C SER A 218 18.02 22.36 7.48
N SER A 219 17.42 22.09 8.65
CA SER A 219 17.24 23.10 9.70
C SER A 219 18.33 23.08 10.78
N SER A 220 19.59 23.14 10.35
CA SER A 220 20.63 23.81 11.15
C SER A 220 21.27 24.94 10.34
N SER A 221 21.08 26.17 10.83
CA SER A 221 21.58 27.46 10.33
C SER A 221 20.84 28.13 9.15
N SER A 222 19.83 28.94 9.48
CA SER A 222 19.92 30.41 9.32
C SER A 222 18.56 31.08 9.55
N SER A 223 18.56 32.06 10.43
CA SER A 223 17.53 33.09 10.49
C SER A 223 18.18 34.44 10.17
N SER A 224 17.74 35.09 9.09
CA SER A 224 17.23 36.47 9.12
C SER A 224 16.88 37.01 7.72
N SER A 225 15.65 37.54 7.64
CA SER A 225 15.11 38.62 6.76
C SER A 225 15.31 38.55 5.24
N SER A 226 14.33 38.79 4.36
CA SER A 226 12.98 39.35 4.42
C SER A 226 12.38 39.32 3.01
N ALA A 227 11.05 39.10 2.87
CA ALA A 227 10.11 39.81 1.97
C ALA A 227 8.96 38.93 1.43
N SER A 228 7.74 39.29 1.86
CA SER A 228 6.45 39.32 1.17
C SER A 228 5.88 38.13 0.38
N GLU A 229 4.59 37.88 0.68
CA GLU A 229 3.52 37.29 -0.15
C GLU A 229 3.33 35.76 -0.20
N SER A 230 2.47 35.25 0.69
CA SER A 230 1.11 34.81 0.32
C SER A 230 0.41 34.21 1.54
N THR A 231 -0.53 34.98 2.09
CA THR A 231 -1.31 34.59 3.25
C THR A 231 -2.54 33.82 2.79
N ARG A 232 -2.55 32.49 2.94
CA ARG A 232 -3.76 31.67 3.18
C ARG A 232 -3.34 30.24 3.53
N SER A 233 -3.99 29.67 4.56
CA SER A 233 -3.75 28.33 5.12
C SER A 233 -2.61 28.17 6.13
N ARG A 234 -2.56 29.03 7.16
CA ARG A 234 -1.85 28.73 8.42
C ARG A 234 -2.78 28.70 9.65
N SER A 235 -4.09 28.75 9.45
CA SER A 235 -5.09 28.78 10.52
C SER A 235 -5.66 27.41 10.93
N ALA A 236 -5.35 26.32 10.21
CA ALA A 236 -5.86 24.98 10.55
C ALA A 236 -4.97 24.26 11.57
N VAL A 237 -3.64 24.32 11.40
CA VAL A 237 -2.68 23.57 12.24
C VAL A 237 -2.68 24.02 13.72
N LYS A 238 -2.94 25.32 13.98
CA LYS A 238 -3.00 25.86 15.36
C LYS A 238 -4.26 25.42 16.14
N ARG A 239 -5.31 24.95 15.46
CA ARG A 239 -6.47 24.32 16.14
C ARG A 239 -6.20 22.87 16.51
N TRP A 240 -5.31 22.20 15.79
CA TRP A 240 -5.13 20.75 15.91
C TRP A 240 -4.33 20.35 17.17
N PHE A 241 -3.30 21.11 17.53
CA PHE A 241 -2.45 20.79 18.70
C PHE A 241 -2.82 21.51 20.01
N GLY A 242 -3.88 22.33 20.03
CA GLY A 242 -4.27 23.14 21.20
C GLY A 242 -4.90 22.37 22.37
N ARG A 243 -4.91 21.03 22.35
CA ARG A 243 -5.59 20.21 23.36
C ARG A 243 -4.71 19.21 24.12
N LEU A 244 -3.38 19.20 23.93
CA LEU A 244 -2.50 18.32 24.69
C LEU A 244 -1.28 19.07 25.25
N GLY A 245 -1.31 19.33 26.56
CA GLY A 245 -0.12 19.37 27.44
C GLY A 245 0.82 20.57 27.33
N ASN A 246 0.81 21.40 28.37
CA ASN A 246 1.76 22.50 28.63
C ASN A 246 2.78 22.09 29.73
N LYS A 247 3.96 22.75 29.76
CA LYS A 247 5.11 22.67 30.72
C LYS A 247 6.09 21.49 30.51
N THR A 248 7.43 21.59 30.63
CA THR A 248 8.38 22.59 31.19
C THR A 248 9.81 22.27 30.68
N ARG A 249 10.57 23.26 30.18
CA ARG A 249 11.83 23.85 30.73
C ARG A 249 13.07 22.93 30.89
N GLY A 250 14.21 23.36 30.31
CA GLY A 250 15.56 22.99 30.78
C GLY A 250 16.71 23.30 29.80
N GLN A 251 17.44 24.40 30.02
CA GLN A 251 18.68 24.77 29.34
C GLN A 251 19.87 23.95 29.83
N SER A 252 20.82 23.61 28.96
CA SER A 252 22.24 23.45 29.31
C SER A 252 23.14 23.72 28.09
N LYS A 253 24.20 24.49 28.32
CA LYS A 253 25.28 24.85 27.40
C LYS A 253 26.44 23.86 27.55
N ALA A 254 27.13 23.53 26.46
CA ALA A 254 28.57 23.26 26.46
C ALA A 254 29.13 23.34 25.02
N ASP A 255 30.02 24.33 24.86
CA ASP A 255 31.15 24.55 23.92
C ASP A 255 31.75 23.23 23.34
N ALA A 256 32.31 23.07 22.13
CA ALA A 256 33.04 23.84 21.10
C ALA A 256 34.23 22.94 20.65
N GLU A 257 34.75 23.15 19.43
CA GLU A 257 35.99 22.57 18.83
C GLU A 257 35.86 21.20 18.11
N HIS A 258 36.47 20.92 16.94
CA HIS A 258 37.19 21.71 15.93
C HIS A 258 37.41 20.81 14.69
N HIS A 259 37.43 21.41 13.49
CA HIS A 259 38.30 21.06 12.33
C HIS A 259 38.10 19.69 11.62
N THR A 260 38.25 19.52 10.30
CA THR A 260 38.95 20.25 9.23
C THR A 260 38.34 19.86 7.88
N ARG A 261 38.34 20.82 6.94
CA ARG A 261 38.30 20.58 5.49
C ARG A 261 39.66 20.08 5.01
N ASP A 262 39.67 19.33 3.91
CA ASP A 262 40.65 19.48 2.82
C ASP A 262 39.99 19.00 1.51
N ALA A 263 39.94 19.80 0.43
CA ALA A 263 41.03 20.25 -0.44
C ALA A 263 41.36 19.24 -1.55
N ASN A 264 40.37 18.95 -2.41
CA ASN A 264 40.61 18.70 -3.84
C ASN A 264 39.28 18.69 -4.59
N GLY A 265 39.06 19.73 -5.40
CA GLY A 265 37.91 19.81 -6.29
C GLY A 265 37.95 18.68 -7.33
N GLY A 266 37.02 17.73 -7.18
CA GLY A 266 36.68 16.71 -8.16
C GLY A 266 35.16 16.52 -8.16
N PRO A 267 34.55 16.08 -9.27
CA PRO A 267 33.10 15.95 -9.36
C PRO A 267 32.61 14.89 -8.38
N ILE A 268 31.51 15.19 -7.67
CA ILE A 268 30.83 14.24 -6.80
C ILE A 268 30.24 13.16 -7.72
N LEU A 269 30.99 12.06 -7.85
CA LEU A 269 30.47 10.79 -8.33
C LEU A 269 29.45 10.34 -7.28
N SER A 270 28.22 10.14 -7.73
CA SER A 270 27.18 9.42 -7.02
C SER A 270 27.67 7.99 -6.81
N ASP A 271 28.40 7.77 -5.73
CA ASP A 271 28.87 6.46 -5.35
C ASP A 271 27.71 5.68 -4.73
N GLY A 272 27.43 4.53 -5.33
CA GLY A 272 26.39 3.61 -4.93
C GLY A 272 26.80 2.91 -3.64
N SER A 273 26.52 3.53 -2.51
CA SER A 273 26.45 2.82 -1.23
C SER A 273 25.04 2.27 -1.03
N THR A 274 24.73 1.18 -1.72
CA THR A 274 23.83 0.17 -1.16
C THR A 274 24.35 -0.18 0.23
N LEU A 275 23.49 -0.16 1.26
CA LEU A 275 23.78 -0.47 2.69
C LEU A 275 24.05 0.72 3.64
N ARG A 276 23.30 1.82 3.48
CA ARG A 276 22.96 2.74 4.60
C ARG A 276 21.44 2.86 4.84
N GLU A 277 20.64 2.00 4.20
CA GLU A 277 19.18 2.13 4.10
C GLU A 277 18.38 1.61 5.30
N THR A 278 18.99 1.00 6.32
CA THR A 278 18.24 0.48 7.48
C THR A 278 17.84 1.52 8.52
N SER A 279 18.14 2.81 8.30
CA SER A 279 17.78 3.92 9.21
C SER A 279 16.71 4.88 8.66
N MET A 280 16.30 4.74 7.39
CA MET A 280 15.29 5.61 6.80
C MET A 280 13.93 4.92 6.76
N VAL A 281 12.96 5.53 7.43
CA VAL A 281 11.54 5.19 7.40
C VAL A 281 11.09 5.13 5.92
N ARG A 282 10.71 3.94 5.45
CA ARG A 282 10.27 3.74 4.06
C ARG A 282 8.89 4.34 3.87
N THR A 283 8.75 5.24 2.90
CA THR A 283 7.43 5.76 2.56
C THR A 283 6.55 4.63 2.00
N LEU A 284 5.23 4.81 2.08
CA LEU A 284 4.24 3.95 1.44
C LEU A 284 4.53 3.72 -0.05
N GLN A 285 5.16 4.69 -0.72
CA GLN A 285 5.49 4.57 -2.14
C GLN A 285 6.73 3.68 -2.35
N GLN A 286 7.76 3.83 -1.51
CA GLN A 286 9.02 3.11 -1.57
C GLN A 286 8.90 1.65 -1.14
N TYR A 287 8.05 1.34 -0.14
CA TYR A 287 7.82 -0.03 0.33
C TYR A 287 7.42 -1.01 -0.80
N HIS A 288 6.64 -0.51 -1.77
CA HIS A 288 6.24 -1.25 -2.97
C HIS A 288 6.81 -0.64 -4.25
N ALA A 289 8.02 -0.06 -4.21
CA ALA A 289 8.71 0.35 -5.43
C ALA A 289 8.94 -0.90 -6.30
N SER A 290 8.03 -1.13 -7.25
CA SER A 290 8.30 -1.91 -8.46
C SER A 290 9.43 -1.18 -9.19
N GLY A 291 10.36 -1.89 -9.84
CA GLY A 291 11.62 -1.35 -10.40
C GLY A 291 11.54 -0.13 -11.34
N ASN A 292 10.37 0.50 -11.50
CA ASN A 292 10.18 1.85 -11.99
C ASN A 292 10.31 2.91 -10.88
N GLU A 293 11.55 3.21 -10.50
CA GLU A 293 11.92 4.23 -9.50
C GLU A 293 11.37 5.62 -9.83
N ALA A 294 11.37 6.00 -11.12
CA ALA A 294 10.85 7.30 -11.57
C ALA A 294 9.35 7.50 -11.25
N ARG A 295 8.56 6.43 -11.28
CA ARG A 295 7.14 6.50 -10.87
C ARG A 295 7.04 6.73 -9.37
N THR A 296 7.83 6.02 -8.57
CA THR A 296 7.84 6.12 -7.11
C THR A 296 8.22 7.53 -6.67
N GLU A 297 9.34 8.05 -7.17
CA GLU A 297 9.84 9.39 -6.88
C GLU A 297 8.81 10.47 -7.28
N TYR A 298 8.16 10.30 -8.44
CA TYR A 298 7.11 11.21 -8.87
C TYR A 298 5.87 11.16 -7.96
N MET A 299 5.46 9.97 -7.50
CA MET A 299 4.33 9.82 -6.59
C MET A 299 4.64 10.41 -5.21
N GLU A 300 5.86 10.23 -4.69
CA GLU A 300 6.30 10.82 -3.42
C GLU A 300 6.33 12.35 -3.48
N ARG A 301 6.96 12.91 -4.52
CA ARG A 301 7.02 14.36 -4.73
C ARG A 301 5.65 15.02 -4.86
N ASN A 302 4.69 14.30 -5.44
CA ASN A 302 3.33 14.81 -5.65
C ASN A 302 2.32 14.24 -4.64
N SER A 303 2.78 13.65 -3.53
CA SER A 303 1.91 13.08 -2.50
C SER A 303 0.94 14.12 -1.96
N SER A 304 -0.27 13.69 -1.60
CA SER A 304 -1.30 14.57 -1.03
C SER A 304 -0.86 15.18 0.31
N LEU A 305 0.04 14.49 1.03
CA LEU A 305 0.56 14.88 2.34
C LEU A 305 1.85 15.71 2.29
N ALA A 306 2.53 15.77 1.13
CA ALA A 306 3.78 16.51 0.97
C ALA A 306 3.70 17.99 1.39
N PRO A 307 2.60 18.75 1.12
CA PRO A 307 2.47 20.14 1.57
C PRO A 307 2.49 20.31 3.10
N TYR A 308 2.21 19.24 3.85
CA TYR A 308 2.14 19.26 5.30
C TYR A 308 3.40 18.72 5.97
N ALA A 309 4.47 18.42 5.21
CA ALA A 309 5.66 17.74 5.70
C ALA A 309 5.32 16.44 6.46
N MET A 310 4.34 15.69 5.93
CA MET A 310 3.92 14.41 6.45
C MET A 310 4.00 13.36 5.35
N ALA A 311 4.23 12.12 5.75
CA ALA A 311 4.19 10.96 4.88
C ALA A 311 3.56 9.77 5.63
N VAL A 312 2.99 8.84 4.88
CA VAL A 312 2.62 7.53 5.43
C VAL A 312 3.84 6.63 5.31
N SER A 313 4.29 6.09 6.43
CA SER A 313 5.29 5.04 6.49
C SER A 313 4.62 3.67 6.46
N ALA A 314 5.27 2.71 5.80
CA ALA A 314 4.91 1.30 5.90
C ALA A 314 6.15 0.48 6.28
N GLU A 315 6.00 -0.44 7.23
CA GLU A 315 7.04 -1.39 7.63
C GLU A 315 6.44 -2.79 7.81
N GLN A 316 7.28 -3.82 7.70
CA GLN A 316 6.89 -5.20 7.98
C GLN A 316 7.09 -5.48 9.46
N VAL A 317 6.13 -6.19 10.06
CA VAL A 317 6.21 -6.69 11.43
C VAL A 317 6.00 -8.20 11.41
N SER A 318 6.92 -8.91 12.03
CA SER A 318 6.86 -10.37 12.20
C SER A 318 6.66 -10.71 13.66
N ILE A 319 5.70 -11.58 13.96
CA ILE A 319 5.33 -11.98 15.31
C ILE A 319 5.34 -13.51 15.40
N PHE A 320 6.01 -14.03 16.41
CA PHE A 320 6.02 -15.45 16.74
C PHE A 320 5.33 -15.66 18.08
N LEU A 321 4.34 -16.55 18.08
CA LEU A 321 3.72 -17.08 19.29
C LEU A 321 4.24 -18.49 19.51
N THR A 322 5.07 -18.72 20.51
CA THR A 322 5.65 -20.03 20.81
C THR A 322 4.80 -20.81 21.82
N ASN A 323 4.96 -22.12 21.83
CA ASN A 323 4.31 -23.05 22.76
C ASN A 323 4.69 -22.85 24.24
N ASP A 324 5.76 -22.14 24.56
CA ASP A 324 6.23 -21.86 25.93
C ASP A 324 5.72 -20.54 26.51
N ASN A 325 4.59 -20.04 25.97
CA ASN A 325 3.96 -18.78 26.35
C ASN A 325 4.96 -17.60 26.23
N THR A 326 5.69 -17.57 25.11
CA THR A 326 6.58 -16.47 24.73
C THR A 326 6.08 -15.83 23.43
N VAL A 327 6.11 -14.51 23.36
CA VAL A 327 5.89 -13.75 22.13
C VAL A 327 7.19 -13.12 21.69
N ILE A 328 7.51 -13.22 20.41
CA ILE A 328 8.69 -12.58 19.82
C ILE A 328 8.21 -11.70 18.69
N SER A 329 8.44 -10.40 18.78
CA SER A 329 8.09 -9.44 17.74
C SER A 329 9.36 -8.84 17.14
N PHE A 330 9.45 -8.85 15.81
CA PHE A 330 10.49 -8.19 15.04
C PHE A 330 9.87 -7.00 14.30
N PHE A 331 10.42 -5.82 14.55
CA PHE A 331 10.09 -4.56 13.88
C PHE A 331 11.32 -4.07 13.12
N GLU A 332 11.10 -3.34 12.02
CA GLU A 332 12.20 -2.69 11.31
C GLU A 332 12.68 -1.44 12.06
N MET A 333 11.76 -0.56 12.47
CA MET A 333 12.12 0.71 13.12
C MET A 333 11.11 1.19 14.18
N SER A 334 9.82 0.89 14.02
CA SER A 334 8.75 1.51 14.81
C SER A 334 8.36 0.76 16.09
N ALA A 335 9.24 -0.11 16.62
CA ALA A 335 8.90 -0.92 17.79
C ALA A 335 8.46 -0.08 19.00
N ALA A 336 9.07 1.10 19.21
CA ALA A 336 8.79 1.96 20.36
C ALA A 336 7.34 2.46 20.41
N ASP A 337 6.72 2.72 19.24
CA ASP A 337 5.35 3.24 19.14
C ASP A 337 4.33 2.20 19.63
N VAL A 338 4.59 0.92 19.37
CA VAL A 338 3.77 -0.22 19.82
C VAL A 338 4.16 -0.66 21.23
N GLU A 339 5.43 -0.58 21.58
CA GLU A 339 5.94 -1.01 22.88
C GLU A 339 5.35 -0.19 24.03
N TRP A 340 5.40 1.12 23.92
CA TRP A 340 5.02 2.03 24.99
C TRP A 340 3.58 1.82 25.53
N PRO A 341 2.53 1.76 24.69
CA PRO A 341 1.16 1.55 25.19
C PRO A 341 0.98 0.17 25.84
N ILE A 342 1.62 -0.87 25.29
CA ILE A 342 1.49 -2.24 25.80
C ILE A 342 2.22 -2.39 27.15
N VAL A 343 3.44 -1.87 27.27
CA VAL A 343 4.20 -1.90 28.53
C VAL A 343 3.48 -1.10 29.61
N THR A 344 2.82 0.01 29.25
CA THR A 344 2.01 0.80 30.19
C THR A 344 0.81 -0.01 30.72
N ARG A 345 0.13 -0.77 29.84
CA ARG A 345 -0.95 -1.69 30.23
C ARG A 345 -0.45 -2.83 31.13
N LEU A 346 0.72 -3.39 30.84
CA LEU A 346 1.34 -4.45 31.66
C LEU A 346 1.78 -3.94 33.04
N SER A 347 2.30 -2.71 33.09
CA SER A 347 2.77 -2.08 34.34
C SER A 347 1.63 -1.76 35.30
N THR A 348 0.44 -1.48 34.76
CA THR A 348 -0.77 -1.18 35.54
C THR A 348 -1.42 -2.48 36.07
N PRO A 349 -1.56 -2.65 37.39
CA PRO A 349 -2.23 -3.81 37.96
C PRO A 349 -3.74 -3.79 37.67
N GLY A 350 -4.35 -4.96 37.46
CA GLY A 350 -5.79 -5.10 37.19
C GLY A 350 -6.22 -4.93 35.73
N THR A 351 -5.27 -4.84 34.80
CA THR A 351 -5.57 -4.88 33.36
C THR A 351 -5.75 -6.34 32.92
N ILE A 352 -6.67 -6.59 31.98
CA ILE A 352 -6.96 -7.93 31.44
C ILE A 352 -5.69 -8.57 30.84
N LEU A 353 -4.80 -7.74 30.25
CA LEU A 353 -3.52 -8.19 29.71
C LEU A 353 -2.58 -8.74 30.79
N ARG A 354 -2.56 -8.12 31.98
CA ARG A 354 -1.75 -8.59 33.11
C ARG A 354 -2.40 -9.78 33.83
N GLU A 355 -3.72 -9.78 33.97
CA GLU A 355 -4.45 -10.84 34.67
C GLU A 355 -4.44 -12.18 33.94
N SER A 356 -4.58 -12.15 32.61
CA SER A 356 -4.59 -13.35 31.79
C SER A 356 -3.25 -14.08 31.73
N CYS A 357 -2.12 -13.37 31.87
CA CYS A 357 -0.76 -13.93 31.75
C CYS A 357 -0.57 -14.78 30.47
N ASP A 358 -1.25 -14.41 29.38
CA ASP A 358 -1.39 -15.19 28.16
C ASP A 358 -0.69 -14.50 26.99
N ALA A 359 0.22 -15.21 26.34
CA ALA A 359 0.95 -14.76 25.17
C ALA A 359 0.03 -14.51 23.97
N SER A 360 -1.07 -15.27 23.82
CA SER A 360 -2.01 -15.05 22.72
C SER A 360 -2.74 -13.72 22.84
N LEU A 361 -3.08 -13.30 24.06
CA LEU A 361 -3.67 -11.98 24.31
C LEU A 361 -2.65 -10.85 24.11
N LEU A 362 -1.37 -11.11 24.39
CA LEU A 362 -0.31 -10.16 24.06
C LEU A 362 -0.16 -9.99 22.54
N VAL A 363 -0.25 -11.07 21.76
CA VAL A 363 -0.30 -10.98 20.29
C VAL A 363 -1.50 -10.14 19.85
N GLN A 364 -2.68 -10.36 20.43
CA GLN A 364 -3.85 -9.50 20.15
C GLN A 364 -3.55 -8.03 20.44
N ALA A 365 -2.93 -7.72 21.59
CA ALA A 365 -2.60 -6.35 21.96
C ALA A 365 -1.56 -5.69 21.02
N ILE A 366 -0.62 -6.47 20.48
CA ILE A 366 0.32 -6.00 19.45
C ILE A 366 -0.42 -5.69 18.16
N ILE A 367 -1.30 -6.59 17.69
CA ILE A 367 -2.08 -6.39 16.47
C ILE A 367 -3.01 -5.18 16.60
N ASP A 368 -3.68 -5.04 17.74
CA ASP A 368 -4.56 -3.90 18.09
C ASP A 368 -3.80 -2.58 18.04
N ALA A 369 -2.65 -2.49 18.71
CA ALA A 369 -1.81 -1.31 18.67
C ALA A 369 -1.32 -0.95 17.24
N ILE A 370 -1.04 -1.94 16.40
CA ILE A 370 -0.66 -1.73 15.00
C ILE A 370 -1.82 -1.15 14.18
N ILE A 371 -3.04 -1.65 14.38
CA ILE A 371 -4.24 -1.18 13.68
C ILE A 371 -4.65 0.21 14.17
N ASP A 372 -4.51 0.49 15.47
CA ASP A 372 -4.78 1.80 16.05
C ASP A 372 -3.89 2.90 15.46
N LEU A 373 -2.65 2.58 15.06
CA LEU A 373 -1.77 3.53 14.36
C LEU A 373 -2.30 3.93 12.96
N ALA A 374 -3.21 3.14 12.38
CA ALA A 374 -3.87 3.47 11.12
C ALA A 374 -5.10 4.38 11.29
N LEU A 375 -5.71 4.48 12.48
CA LEU A 375 -6.88 5.34 12.72
C LEU A 375 -6.65 6.82 12.37
N PRO A 376 -5.52 7.46 12.77
CA PRO A 376 -5.23 8.84 12.37
C PRO A 376 -5.13 9.02 10.85
N LEU A 377 -4.73 7.98 10.11
CA LEU A 377 -4.60 8.06 8.65
C LEU A 377 -5.97 8.30 8.01
N THR A 378 -7.01 7.59 8.45
CA THR A 378 -8.38 7.78 7.96
C THR A 378 -8.86 9.22 8.19
N ALA A 379 -8.60 9.78 9.37
CA ALA A 379 -8.97 11.15 9.70
C ALA A 379 -8.29 12.16 8.77
N VAL A 380 -6.97 12.02 8.58
CA VAL A 380 -6.19 12.95 7.73
C VAL A 380 -6.64 12.86 6.27
N TYR A 381 -6.83 11.67 5.71
CA TYR A 381 -7.30 11.53 4.33
C TYR A 381 -8.74 12.01 4.13
N THR A 382 -9.58 11.92 5.16
CA THR A 382 -10.94 12.50 5.15
C THR A 382 -10.88 14.02 5.01
N ASP A 383 -10.06 14.67 5.84
CA ASP A 383 -9.89 16.13 5.79
C ASP A 383 -9.27 16.57 4.46
N LEU A 384 -8.24 15.87 3.97
CA LEU A 384 -7.61 16.14 2.68
C LEU A 384 -8.59 16.03 1.51
N LEU A 385 -9.44 15.01 1.52
CA LEU A 385 -10.45 14.84 0.48
C LEU A 385 -11.53 15.92 0.59
N GLY A 386 -11.93 16.31 1.80
CA GLY A 386 -12.87 17.42 2.03
C GLY A 386 -12.37 18.75 1.49
N ASP A 387 -11.08 19.06 1.66
CA ASP A 387 -10.45 20.24 1.07
C ASP A 387 -10.46 20.18 -0.47
N LEU A 388 -10.14 19.01 -1.05
CA LEU A 388 -10.20 18.82 -2.51
C LEU A 388 -11.62 18.88 -3.05
N GLU A 389 -12.61 18.40 -2.31
CA GLU A 389 -14.03 18.49 -2.65
C GLU A 389 -14.47 19.95 -2.75
N LEU A 390 -14.13 20.78 -1.76
CA LEU A 390 -14.44 22.20 -1.76
C LEU A 390 -13.81 22.92 -2.96
N ASP A 391 -12.54 22.62 -3.26
CA ASP A 391 -11.83 23.16 -4.42
C ASP A 391 -12.53 22.78 -5.74
N VAL A 392 -12.99 21.54 -5.86
CA VAL A 392 -13.68 21.03 -7.06
C VAL A 392 -15.07 21.63 -7.23
N LEU A 393 -15.83 21.80 -6.13
CA LEU A 393 -17.17 22.38 -6.15
C LEU A 393 -17.16 23.88 -6.50
N THR A 394 -16.10 24.60 -6.12
CA THR A 394 -15.98 26.04 -6.39
C THR A 394 -15.45 26.33 -7.79
N SER A 395 -14.41 25.62 -8.25
CA SER A 395 -13.84 25.79 -9.58
C SER A 395 -13.19 24.50 -10.08
N PRO A 396 -13.88 23.71 -10.92
CA PRO A 396 -13.36 22.43 -11.38
C PRO A 396 -12.22 22.62 -12.40
N SER A 397 -11.11 21.90 -12.19
CA SER A 397 -9.91 21.96 -13.03
C SER A 397 -9.25 20.59 -13.22
N ILE A 398 -8.52 20.41 -14.32
CA ILE A 398 -7.77 19.18 -14.63
C ILE A 398 -6.66 18.91 -13.60
N ARG A 399 -6.09 19.97 -12.99
CA ARG A 399 -5.06 19.84 -11.96
C ARG A 399 -5.58 19.12 -10.71
N GLN A 400 -6.83 19.39 -10.31
CA GLN A 400 -7.49 18.70 -9.20
C GLN A 400 -7.70 17.22 -9.52
N CYS A 401 -8.05 16.87 -10.77
CA CYS A 401 -8.16 15.48 -11.21
C CYS A 401 -6.86 14.69 -10.99
N ARG A 402 -5.69 15.29 -11.26
CA ARG A 402 -4.39 14.67 -10.99
C ARG A 402 -4.16 14.46 -9.49
N ARG A 403 -4.50 15.43 -8.65
CA ARG A 403 -4.38 15.31 -7.18
C ARG A 403 -5.30 14.21 -6.63
N LEU A 404 -6.56 14.18 -7.08
CA LEU A 404 -7.51 13.13 -6.73
C LEU A 404 -7.03 11.75 -7.15
N TYR A 405 -6.45 11.61 -8.34
CA TYR A 405 -5.88 10.34 -8.80
C TYR A 405 -4.71 9.86 -7.93
N ILE A 406 -3.82 10.77 -7.51
CA ILE A 406 -2.72 10.44 -6.61
C ILE A 406 -3.26 9.99 -5.25
N CYS A 407 -4.22 10.72 -4.68
CA CYS A 407 -4.92 10.35 -3.45
C CYS A 407 -5.57 8.96 -3.56
N ILE A 408 -6.28 8.67 -4.66
CA ILE A 408 -6.83 7.33 -4.94
C ILE A 408 -5.72 6.27 -4.97
N SER A 409 -4.58 6.57 -5.59
CA SER A 409 -3.45 5.63 -5.65
C SER A 409 -2.84 5.38 -4.27
N GLU A 410 -2.76 6.39 -3.40
CA GLU A 410 -2.30 6.28 -2.01
C GLU A 410 -3.27 5.43 -1.17
N ILE A 411 -4.57 5.74 -1.23
CA ILE A 411 -5.63 4.98 -0.53
C ILE A 411 -5.63 3.51 -0.99
N ASN A 412 -5.51 3.23 -2.29
CA ASN A 412 -5.46 1.85 -2.78
C ASN A 412 -4.22 1.10 -2.27
N LYS A 413 -3.08 1.77 -2.09
CA LYS A 413 -1.89 1.14 -1.49
C LYS A 413 -2.13 0.80 -0.03
N MET A 414 -2.73 1.73 0.74
CA MET A 414 -3.07 1.50 2.13
C MET A 414 -4.09 0.36 2.30
N LEU A 415 -5.12 0.30 1.44
CA LEU A 415 -6.11 -0.78 1.44
C LEU A 415 -5.49 -2.16 1.15
N ARG A 416 -4.51 -2.24 0.22
CA ARG A 416 -3.83 -3.52 -0.09
C ARG A 416 -3.13 -4.15 1.12
N PHE A 417 -2.75 -3.34 2.10
CA PHE A 417 -2.11 -3.76 3.34
C PHE A 417 -3.14 -4.07 4.43
N LEU A 418 -4.21 -3.28 4.55
CA LEU A 418 -5.24 -3.46 5.58
C LEU A 418 -6.17 -4.63 5.29
N THR A 419 -6.65 -4.79 4.05
CA THR A 419 -7.63 -5.84 3.71
C THR A 419 -7.17 -7.27 4.07
N PRO A 420 -5.91 -7.69 3.82
CA PRO A 420 -5.51 -9.04 4.22
C PRO A 420 -5.28 -9.21 5.74
N ILE A 421 -5.27 -8.13 6.54
CA ILE A 421 -5.31 -8.22 8.01
C ILE A 421 -6.66 -8.78 8.49
N ASP A 422 -7.76 -8.49 7.78
CA ASP A 422 -9.08 -9.09 8.10
C ASP A 422 -9.01 -10.63 8.07
N ASN A 423 -8.39 -11.18 7.02
CA ASN A 423 -8.19 -12.62 6.88
C ASN A 423 -7.23 -13.16 7.94
N LEU A 424 -6.17 -12.41 8.26
CA LEU A 424 -5.23 -12.79 9.31
C LEU A 424 -5.94 -12.96 10.66
N VAL A 425 -6.73 -11.98 11.07
CA VAL A 425 -7.46 -12.00 12.35
C VAL A 425 -8.48 -13.14 12.35
N ASN A 426 -9.16 -13.40 11.23
CA ASN A 426 -10.05 -14.55 11.10
C ASN A 426 -9.31 -15.89 11.24
N VAL A 427 -8.14 -16.05 10.64
CA VAL A 427 -7.32 -17.28 10.78
C VAL A 427 -6.85 -17.48 12.22
N LEU A 428 -6.47 -16.40 12.91
CA LEU A 428 -6.12 -16.45 14.34
C LEU A 428 -7.30 -16.82 15.21
N ARG A 429 -8.48 -16.31 14.85
CA ARG A 429 -9.73 -16.56 15.55
C ARG A 429 -10.23 -17.99 15.35
N ASP A 430 -10.17 -18.54 14.14
CA ASP A 430 -10.66 -19.88 13.83
C ASP A 430 -9.80 -21.02 14.43
N HIS A 431 -8.60 -20.70 14.93
CA HIS A 431 -7.70 -21.69 15.51
C HIS A 431 -8.18 -22.21 16.87
N ARG A 432 -8.54 -23.52 16.92
CA ARG A 432 -8.95 -24.27 18.13
C ARG A 432 -10.08 -23.60 18.96
N THR A 433 -11.07 -23.03 18.27
CA THR A 433 -12.24 -22.30 18.83
C THR A 433 -13.09 -23.05 19.86
N TYR A 434 -12.96 -24.37 20.00
CA TYR A 434 -13.83 -25.20 20.84
C TYR A 434 -13.26 -25.52 22.24
N MET A 435 -12.15 -24.90 22.64
CA MET A 435 -11.54 -25.15 23.95
C MET A 435 -12.26 -24.39 25.07
N THR A 436 -12.48 -25.03 26.22
CA THR A 436 -12.96 -24.32 27.41
C THR A 436 -11.82 -23.53 28.06
N GLN A 437 -12.15 -22.41 28.74
CA GLN A 437 -11.14 -21.55 29.37
C GLN A 437 -10.23 -22.30 30.36
N GLU A 438 -10.78 -23.29 31.07
CA GLU A 438 -10.04 -24.12 32.03
C GLU A 438 -9.07 -25.12 31.37
N GLN A 439 -9.40 -25.59 30.17
CA GLN A 439 -8.50 -26.42 29.37
C GLN A 439 -7.37 -25.57 28.81
N ALA A 440 -7.70 -24.37 28.30
CA ALA A 440 -6.72 -23.45 27.75
C ALA A 440 -5.64 -23.03 28.78
N THR A 441 -6.01 -22.76 30.04
CA THR A 441 -5.03 -22.42 31.08
C THR A 441 -4.10 -23.57 31.44
N ARG A 442 -4.60 -24.82 31.42
CA ARG A 442 -3.77 -26.02 31.65
C ARG A 442 -2.84 -26.30 30.48
N GLU A 443 -3.30 -26.05 29.26
CA GLU A 443 -2.49 -26.24 28.06
C GLU A 443 -1.43 -25.15 27.89
N LEU A 444 -1.68 -23.92 28.35
CA LEU A 444 -0.70 -22.84 28.41
C LEU A 444 0.53 -23.18 29.26
N GLU A 445 0.34 -23.97 30.32
CA GLU A 445 1.43 -24.42 31.20
C GLU A 445 2.17 -25.64 30.63
N ASN A 446 1.62 -26.31 29.62
CA ASN A 446 2.17 -27.53 29.02
C ASN A 446 2.76 -27.26 27.63
N PRO A 447 4.09 -27.16 27.48
CA PRO A 447 4.72 -26.88 26.18
C PRO A 447 4.50 -27.98 25.12
N ALA A 448 4.03 -29.17 25.53
CA ALA A 448 3.68 -30.27 24.65
C ALA A 448 2.34 -30.11 23.93
N SER A 449 1.48 -29.17 24.36
CA SER A 449 0.12 -29.00 23.78
C SER A 449 0.11 -28.31 22.40
N GLY A 450 1.27 -27.81 21.97
CA GLY A 450 1.42 -26.96 20.80
C GLY A 450 0.94 -25.54 21.06
N VAL A 451 0.90 -24.72 20.02
CA VAL A 451 0.45 -23.32 20.13
C VAL A 451 -1.06 -23.27 20.26
N ILE A 452 -1.56 -22.41 21.15
CA ILE A 452 -2.99 -22.21 21.38
C ILE A 452 -3.35 -20.72 21.40
N VAL A 453 -4.57 -20.43 20.94
CA VAL A 453 -5.22 -19.13 21.07
C VAL A 453 -6.32 -19.31 22.10
N THR A 454 -6.31 -18.52 23.17
CA THR A 454 -7.29 -18.72 24.23
C THR A 454 -8.68 -18.20 23.84
N PRO A 455 -9.76 -18.74 24.42
CA PRO A 455 -11.13 -18.25 24.17
C PRO A 455 -11.33 -16.78 24.53
N MET A 456 -10.61 -16.27 25.54
CA MET A 456 -10.57 -14.85 25.87
C MET A 456 -10.00 -14.04 24.70
N THR A 457 -8.83 -14.44 24.19
CA THR A 457 -8.19 -13.80 23.03
C THR A 457 -9.09 -13.82 21.80
N HIS A 458 -9.82 -14.92 21.55
CA HIS A 458 -10.79 -15.00 20.46
C HIS A 458 -11.84 -13.87 20.51
N THR A 459 -12.38 -13.55 21.69
CA THR A 459 -13.34 -12.46 21.86
C THR A 459 -12.72 -11.09 21.56
N TYR A 460 -11.51 -10.81 22.07
CA TYR A 460 -10.83 -9.53 21.84
C TYR A 460 -10.34 -9.38 20.39
N LEU A 461 -9.96 -10.46 19.72
CA LEU A 461 -9.67 -10.45 18.28
C LEU A 461 -10.91 -10.04 17.45
N GLY A 462 -12.12 -10.26 17.96
CA GLY A 462 -13.34 -9.76 17.33
C GLY A 462 -13.41 -8.22 17.28
N ASP A 463 -13.00 -7.55 18.36
CA ASP A 463 -12.96 -6.08 18.43
C ASP A 463 -11.93 -5.49 17.45
N VAL A 464 -10.75 -6.13 17.40
CA VAL A 464 -9.69 -5.79 16.44
C VAL A 464 -10.16 -5.95 15.00
N LEU A 465 -10.90 -7.02 14.70
CA LEU A 465 -11.49 -7.24 13.38
C LEU A 465 -12.49 -6.14 13.04
N ASP A 466 -13.36 -5.75 13.97
CA ASP A 466 -14.33 -4.68 13.78
C ASP A 466 -13.62 -3.34 13.48
N HIS A 467 -12.55 -3.01 14.21
CA HIS A 467 -11.72 -1.83 13.92
C HIS A 467 -11.11 -1.88 12.51
N CYS A 468 -10.57 -3.03 12.10
CA CYS A 468 -9.97 -3.19 10.77
C CYS A 468 -11.01 -3.04 9.64
N ILE A 469 -12.21 -3.61 9.82
CA ILE A 469 -13.34 -3.46 8.89
C ILE A 469 -13.77 -2.00 8.79
N ILE A 470 -13.92 -1.29 9.92
CA ILE A 470 -14.32 0.12 9.95
C ILE A 470 -13.31 0.98 9.18
N ILE A 471 -12.00 0.78 9.40
CA ILE A 471 -10.95 1.53 8.71
C ILE A 471 -10.97 1.23 7.20
N SER A 472 -11.06 -0.05 6.83
CA SER A 472 -11.08 -0.47 5.42
C SER A 472 -12.31 0.05 4.68
N GLU A 473 -13.49 0.02 5.31
CA GLU A 473 -14.71 0.57 4.73
C GLU A 473 -14.62 2.10 4.58
N ALA A 474 -14.14 2.81 5.60
CA ALA A 474 -13.97 4.27 5.54
C ALA A 474 -13.01 4.69 4.43
N MET A 475 -11.86 4.01 4.30
CA MET A 475 -10.92 4.22 3.19
C MET A 475 -11.56 3.90 1.83
N GLY A 476 -12.37 2.84 1.74
CA GLY A 476 -13.15 2.50 0.55
C GLY A 476 -14.15 3.58 0.16
N GLN A 477 -14.85 4.17 1.13
CA GLN A 477 -15.78 5.28 0.93
C GLN A 477 -15.06 6.55 0.43
N LEU A 478 -13.89 6.88 1.01
CA LEU A 478 -13.06 8.01 0.55
C LEU A 478 -12.61 7.83 -0.90
N LYS A 479 -12.18 6.61 -1.27
CA LYS A 479 -11.84 6.28 -2.66
C LYS A 479 -13.03 6.52 -3.60
N GLN A 480 -14.21 6.00 -3.25
CA GLN A 480 -15.41 6.16 -4.09
C GLN A 480 -15.81 7.64 -4.23
N SER A 481 -15.70 8.42 -3.15
CA SER A 481 -15.96 9.86 -3.18
C SER A 481 -14.99 10.59 -4.12
N ALA A 482 -13.69 10.28 -4.05
CA ALA A 482 -12.70 10.84 -4.96
C ALA A 482 -12.98 10.50 -6.45
N GLU A 483 -13.40 9.27 -6.75
CA GLU A 483 -13.81 8.87 -8.10
C GLU A 483 -15.05 9.65 -8.58
N ASN A 484 -16.02 9.89 -7.70
CA ASN A 484 -17.19 10.70 -8.00
C ASN A 484 -16.84 12.16 -8.28
N LEU A 485 -15.88 12.73 -7.56
CA LEU A 485 -15.37 14.09 -7.81
C LEU A 485 -14.67 14.19 -9.17
N ILE A 486 -13.88 13.17 -9.57
CA ILE A 486 -13.29 13.12 -10.91
C ILE A 486 -14.38 13.16 -11.99
N ASN A 487 -15.44 12.38 -11.82
CA ASN A 487 -16.58 12.38 -12.75
C ASN A 487 -17.30 13.74 -12.78
N LEU A 488 -17.48 14.38 -11.63
CA LEU A 488 -18.06 15.73 -11.54
C LEU A 488 -17.21 16.77 -12.30
N ILE A 489 -15.88 16.70 -12.17
CA ILE A 489 -14.96 17.59 -12.89
C ILE A 489 -15.17 17.44 -14.40
N PHE A 490 -15.14 16.21 -14.94
CA PHE A 490 -15.32 15.98 -16.37
C PHE A 490 -16.70 16.40 -16.88
N ASN A 491 -17.76 16.14 -16.12
CA ASN A 491 -19.11 16.56 -16.47
C ASN A 491 -19.25 18.08 -16.48
N THR A 492 -18.67 18.78 -15.52
CA THR A 492 -18.73 20.25 -15.45
C THR A 492 -17.90 20.89 -16.56
N ILE A 493 -16.70 20.37 -16.85
CA ILE A 493 -15.86 20.86 -17.96
C ILE A 493 -16.61 20.68 -19.29
N SER A 494 -17.22 19.51 -19.51
CA SER A 494 -17.98 19.22 -20.72
C SER A 494 -19.21 20.14 -20.87
N ALA A 495 -19.90 20.45 -19.77
CA ALA A 495 -21.01 21.38 -19.75
C ALA A 495 -20.56 22.81 -20.09
N ASN A 496 -19.45 23.27 -19.50
CA ASN A 496 -18.88 24.59 -19.79
C ASN A 496 -18.37 24.71 -21.23
N GLN A 497 -17.76 23.65 -21.78
CA GLN A 497 -17.35 23.58 -23.18
C GLN A 497 -18.56 23.64 -24.11
N SER A 498 -19.63 22.90 -23.80
CA SER A 498 -20.89 22.93 -24.56
C SER A 498 -21.53 24.32 -24.54
N ALA A 499 -21.55 24.97 -23.37
CA ALA A 499 -22.07 26.34 -23.23
C ALA A 499 -21.21 27.36 -24.01
N SER A 500 -19.88 27.25 -23.93
CA SER A 500 -18.97 28.12 -24.67
C SER A 500 -19.10 27.94 -26.19
N MET A 501 -19.24 26.70 -26.65
CA MET A 501 -19.48 26.38 -28.06
C MET A 501 -20.82 26.95 -28.54
N GLN A 502 -21.87 26.90 -27.71
CA GLN A 502 -23.15 27.53 -28.01
C GLN A 502 -23.02 29.06 -28.13
N GLN A 503 -22.27 29.71 -27.24
CA GLN A 503 -22.04 31.16 -27.29
C GLN A 503 -21.31 31.57 -28.57
N LEU A 504 -20.21 30.89 -28.92
CA LEU A 504 -19.47 31.14 -30.15
C LEU A 504 -20.36 30.93 -31.38
N THR A 505 -21.14 29.85 -31.40
CA THR A 505 -22.07 29.55 -32.50
C THR A 505 -23.14 30.63 -32.65
N MET A 506 -23.70 31.13 -31.54
CA MET A 506 -24.68 32.21 -31.57
C MET A 506 -24.08 33.50 -32.16
N VAL A 507 -22.86 33.85 -31.78
CA VAL A 507 -22.13 35.00 -32.35
C VAL A 507 -21.89 34.77 -33.86
N THR A 508 -21.40 33.60 -34.26
CA THR A 508 -21.14 33.28 -35.66
C THR A 508 -22.41 33.31 -36.51
N ILE A 509 -23.55 32.78 -36.04
CA ILE A 509 -24.82 32.79 -36.78
C ILE A 509 -25.30 34.23 -37.06
N ILE A 510 -25.03 35.17 -36.16
CA ILE A 510 -25.38 36.59 -36.34
C ILE A 510 -24.45 37.25 -37.35
N PHE A 511 -23.13 37.02 -37.24
CA PHE A 511 -22.14 37.71 -38.07
C PHE A 511 -21.97 37.11 -39.46
N LEU A 512 -21.99 35.79 -39.62
CA LEU A 512 -21.73 35.08 -40.88
C LEU A 512 -22.55 35.63 -42.07
N PRO A 513 -23.89 35.78 -41.99
CA PRO A 513 -24.66 36.33 -43.10
C PRO A 513 -24.36 37.80 -43.35
N LEU A 514 -24.15 38.59 -42.30
CA LEU A 514 -23.79 40.00 -42.42
C LEU A 514 -22.42 40.17 -43.08
N THR A 515 -21.43 39.36 -42.73
CA THR A 515 -20.12 39.32 -43.38
C THR A 515 -20.20 38.85 -44.82
N PHE A 516 -21.07 37.90 -45.14
CA PHE A 516 -21.27 37.45 -46.52
C PHE A 516 -21.83 38.58 -47.40
N ILE A 517 -22.86 39.29 -46.91
CA ILE A 517 -23.52 40.38 -47.65
C ILE A 517 -22.57 41.57 -47.80
N THR A 518 -21.90 41.99 -46.72
CA THR A 518 -20.90 43.07 -46.77
C THR A 518 -19.71 42.70 -47.66
N GLY A 519 -19.26 41.44 -47.64
CA GLY A 519 -18.24 40.93 -48.53
C GLY A 519 -18.67 40.94 -50.00
N PHE A 520 -19.91 40.54 -50.32
CA PHE A 520 -20.45 40.56 -51.68
C PHE A 520 -20.53 41.99 -52.25
N PHE A 521 -21.10 42.94 -51.48
CA PHE A 521 -21.17 44.35 -51.90
C PHE A 521 -19.84 45.09 -51.78
N GLY A 522 -18.83 44.51 -51.12
CA GLY A 522 -17.48 45.06 -50.98
C GLY A 522 -16.48 44.60 -52.06
N GLN A 523 -16.92 43.80 -53.03
CA GLN A 523 -16.08 43.37 -54.16
C GLN A 523 -15.94 44.49 -55.19
N ASN A 524 -14.73 44.62 -55.77
CA ASN A 524 -14.45 45.59 -56.82
C ASN A 524 -14.95 45.05 -58.18
N PHE A 525 -16.18 45.40 -58.57
CA PHE A 525 -16.75 45.06 -59.89
C PHE A 525 -16.65 46.25 -60.86
N ASP A 526 -16.28 46.00 -62.12
CA ASP A 526 -16.13 47.05 -63.15
C ASP A 526 -17.48 47.64 -63.63
N VAL A 527 -18.55 46.84 -63.64
CA VAL A 527 -19.92 47.29 -63.96
C VAL A 527 -20.88 46.69 -62.93
N PHE A 528 -21.34 47.51 -61.98
CA PHE A 528 -22.30 47.10 -60.95
C PHE A 528 -23.52 48.04 -60.95
N PRO A 529 -24.57 47.73 -61.71
CA PRO A 529 -25.76 48.59 -61.87
C PRO A 529 -26.45 48.93 -60.55
N GLU A 530 -26.40 48.02 -59.57
CA GLU A 530 -27.12 48.12 -58.30
C GLU A 530 -26.56 49.19 -57.35
N ILE A 531 -25.29 49.59 -57.45
CA ILE A 531 -24.68 50.66 -56.62
C ILE A 531 -25.32 52.03 -56.88
N ARG A 532 -25.94 52.23 -58.06
CA ARG A 532 -26.57 53.51 -58.43
C ARG A 532 -27.85 53.82 -57.66
N HIS A 533 -28.44 52.84 -56.97
CA HIS A 533 -29.69 52.98 -56.20
C HIS A 533 -29.49 53.56 -54.79
N GLY A 534 -28.25 53.88 -54.41
CA GLY A 534 -27.89 54.46 -53.12
C GLY A 534 -27.86 53.45 -51.97
N ILE A 535 -27.47 53.93 -50.78
CA ILE A 535 -27.24 53.12 -49.57
C ILE A 535 -28.51 52.34 -49.13
N TRP A 536 -29.70 52.82 -49.50
CA TRP A 536 -30.97 52.17 -49.16
C TRP A 536 -31.12 50.77 -49.78
N TYR A 537 -30.66 50.57 -51.02
CA TYR A 537 -30.77 49.28 -51.70
C TYR A 537 -29.98 48.18 -50.95
N PHE A 538 -28.81 48.52 -50.42
CA PHE A 538 -28.02 47.62 -49.57
C PHE A 538 -28.81 47.14 -48.35
N TRP A 539 -29.43 48.05 -47.59
CA TRP A 539 -30.21 47.67 -46.40
C TRP A 539 -31.47 46.88 -46.75
N ALA A 540 -32.11 47.18 -47.89
CA ALA A 540 -33.28 46.46 -48.38
C ALA A 540 -32.96 44.99 -48.72
N CYS A 541 -31.75 44.70 -49.22
CA CYS A 541 -31.30 43.33 -49.46
C CYS A 541 -30.71 42.67 -48.20
N ALA A 542 -29.98 43.43 -47.38
CA ALA A 542 -29.22 42.89 -46.25
C ALA A 542 -30.11 42.43 -45.09
N VAL A 543 -31.13 43.22 -44.72
CA VAL A 543 -31.97 42.91 -43.55
C VAL A 543 -32.81 41.64 -43.75
N PRO A 544 -33.53 41.44 -44.88
CA PRO A 544 -34.33 40.24 -45.07
C PRO A 544 -33.49 38.97 -45.20
N THR A 545 -32.33 39.04 -45.85
CA THR A 545 -31.42 37.90 -46.04
C THR A 545 -30.73 37.51 -44.73
N ALA A 546 -30.26 38.47 -43.94
CA ALA A 546 -29.73 38.21 -42.60
C ALA A 546 -30.82 37.64 -41.67
N PHE A 547 -32.04 38.17 -41.71
CA PHE A 547 -33.14 37.65 -40.90
C PHE A 547 -33.50 36.21 -41.29
N ALA A 548 -33.65 35.91 -42.58
CA ALA A 548 -33.99 34.59 -43.07
C ALA A 548 -32.91 33.55 -42.70
N THR A 549 -31.63 33.89 -42.89
CA THR A 549 -30.51 33.01 -42.55
C THR A 549 -30.42 32.74 -41.04
N ILE A 550 -30.60 33.75 -40.20
CA ILE A 550 -30.65 33.58 -38.74
C ILE A 550 -31.82 32.67 -38.35
N VAL A 551 -33.02 32.88 -38.90
CA VAL A 551 -34.20 32.04 -38.59
C VAL A 551 -34.00 30.59 -39.02
N ILE A 552 -33.40 30.36 -40.19
CA ILE A 552 -33.09 29.02 -40.70
C ILE A 552 -32.05 28.32 -39.82
N LEU A 553 -30.94 29.00 -39.50
CA LEU A 553 -29.85 28.42 -38.71
C LEU A 553 -30.24 28.22 -37.24
N MET A 554 -31.09 29.09 -36.68
CA MET A 554 -31.55 28.97 -35.30
C MET A 554 -32.83 28.16 -35.12
N ARG A 555 -33.36 27.52 -36.19
CA ARG A 555 -34.66 26.82 -36.17
C ARG A 555 -34.81 25.89 -34.97
N ASP A 556 -33.82 25.03 -34.74
CA ASP A 556 -33.89 24.01 -33.70
C ASP A 556 -33.75 24.62 -32.29
N MET A 557 -32.94 25.69 -32.12
CA MET A 557 -32.87 26.46 -30.87
C MET A 557 -34.19 27.18 -30.55
N ILE A 558 -34.81 27.81 -31.55
CA ILE A 558 -36.08 28.53 -31.39
C ILE A 558 -37.21 27.55 -31.04
N HIS A 559 -37.27 26.40 -31.72
CA HIS A 559 -38.25 25.36 -31.43
C HIS A 559 -38.09 24.83 -29.99
N ALA A 560 -36.86 24.51 -29.58
CA ALA A 560 -36.59 24.04 -28.22
C ALA A 560 -36.94 25.09 -27.15
N TRP A 561 -36.66 26.37 -27.40
CA TRP A 561 -37.05 27.47 -26.51
C TRP A 561 -38.57 27.58 -26.38
N PHE A 562 -39.30 27.54 -27.50
CA PHE A 562 -40.76 27.63 -27.51
C PHE A 562 -41.42 26.49 -26.71
N VAL A 563 -40.92 25.26 -26.88
CA VAL A 563 -41.40 24.09 -26.11
C VAL A 563 -41.17 24.30 -24.61
N ARG A 564 -39.97 24.75 -24.19
CA ARG A 564 -39.67 25.02 -22.77
C ARG A 564 -40.57 26.10 -22.18
N VAL A 565 -40.81 27.19 -22.91
CA VAL A 565 -41.70 28.28 -22.47
C VAL A 565 -43.14 27.79 -22.31
N MET A 566 -43.63 27.01 -23.27
CA MET A 566 -44.98 26.43 -23.21
C MET A 566 -45.13 25.46 -22.03
N GLN A 567 -44.14 24.59 -21.81
CA GLN A 567 -44.12 23.68 -20.66
C GLN A 567 -44.09 24.45 -19.33
N ARG A 568 -43.26 25.50 -19.21
CA ARG A 568 -43.18 26.34 -17.99
C ARG A 568 -44.50 27.06 -17.71
N LYS A 569 -45.14 27.63 -18.75
CA LYS A 569 -46.47 28.26 -18.64
C LYS A 569 -47.54 27.25 -18.22
N ARG A 570 -47.51 26.02 -18.76
CA ARG A 570 -48.44 24.94 -18.40
C ARG A 570 -48.25 24.48 -16.95
N ILE A 571 -47.01 24.36 -16.47
CA ILE A 571 -46.72 24.02 -15.07
C ILE A 571 -47.19 25.14 -14.12
N LEU A 572 -46.95 26.40 -14.47
CA LEU A 572 -47.41 27.55 -13.68
C LEU A 572 -48.94 27.65 -13.62
N SER A 573 -49.65 27.39 -14.73
CA SER A 573 -51.11 27.39 -14.74
C SER A 573 -51.71 26.25 -13.92
N LEU A 574 -51.09 25.06 -13.94
CA LEU A 574 -51.47 23.93 -13.08
C LEU A 574 -51.23 24.22 -11.59
N ARG A 575 -50.10 24.84 -11.24
CA ARG A 575 -49.81 25.28 -9.86
C ARG A 575 -50.78 26.35 -9.38
N LYS A 576 -51.20 27.26 -10.27
CA LYS A 576 -52.21 28.29 -9.98
C LYS A 576 -53.61 27.69 -9.78
N LYS A 577 -54.00 26.68 -10.57
CA LYS A 577 -55.25 25.92 -10.37
C LYS A 577 -55.29 25.12 -9.05
N LYS A 578 -54.16 24.59 -8.57
CA LYS A 578 -54.07 23.91 -7.26
C LYS A 578 -54.11 24.87 -6.05
N ARG A 579 -53.81 26.16 -6.23
CA ARG A 579 -53.82 27.18 -5.17
C ARG A 579 -55.15 27.92 -5.01
N ILE A 580 -56.16 27.64 -5.83
CA ILE A 580 -57.52 28.12 -5.58
C ILE A 580 -58.11 27.18 -4.51
N PRO A 581 -58.37 27.64 -3.26
CA PRO A 581 -59.02 26.80 -2.29
C PRO A 581 -60.39 26.43 -2.86
N ARG A 582 -60.74 25.13 -2.81
CA ARG A 582 -62.12 24.69 -3.02
C ARG A 582 -62.98 25.50 -2.05
N ARG A 583 -63.71 26.49 -2.56
CA ARG A 583 -64.78 27.14 -1.80
C ARG A 583 -65.84 26.05 -1.56
N LEU A 584 -66.02 25.76 -0.27
CA LEU A 584 -67.12 25.05 0.41
C LEU A 584 -68.02 24.17 -0.45
#